data_AF-A0A0M2R556-F1
#
_entry.id   AF-A0A0M2R556-F1
#
_cell.length_a   1.000
_cell.length_b   1.000
_cell.length_c   1.000
_cell.angle_alpha   90.00
_cell.angle_beta   90.00
_cell.angle_gamma   90.00
#
_symmetry.space_group_name_H-M   'P 1'
#
loop_
_entity.id
_entity.type
_entity.pdbx_description
1 polymer ?
#
loop_
_entity_poly.entity_id
_entity_poly.type
_entity_poly.pdbx_seq_one_letter_code
_entity_poly.pdbx_strand_id
1 'polypeptide(L)' 'IRAKGAWLLFLPPYSPDLNPIEMAFAKLKAHLRAKAVRTIDQLWKAVGDICSLYSEQECQNYFKAAGYDPH' A
#
# COMPACT_ATOMS: atom_id res chain seq x y z
N ILE A 1 16.68 12.31 -4.92
CA ILE A 1 16.51 10.84 -4.97
C ILE A 1 17.87 10.15 -4.82
N ARG A 2 18.75 10.14 -5.84
CA ARG A 2 20.08 9.50 -5.74
C ARG A 2 21.01 10.10 -4.67
N ALA A 3 20.99 11.41 -4.49
CA ALA A 3 21.76 12.10 -3.43
C ALA A 3 21.35 11.73 -1.99
N LYS A 4 20.23 11.02 -1.81
CA LYS A 4 19.76 10.49 -0.52
C LYS A 4 20.01 8.97 -0.37
N GLY A 5 20.77 8.36 -1.29
CA GLY A 5 21.04 6.92 -1.29
C GLY A 5 19.93 6.06 -1.90
N ALA A 6 18.86 6.67 -2.43
CA ALA A 6 17.76 5.93 -3.06
C ALA A 6 18.04 5.62 -4.54
N TRP A 7 17.59 4.45 -4.98
CA TRP A 7 17.66 3.98 -6.36
C TRP A 7 16.26 3.75 -6.93
N LEU A 8 16.15 3.69 -8.26
CA LEU A 8 14.89 3.43 -8.96
C LEU A 8 14.81 1.93 -9.29
N LEU A 9 13.74 1.29 -8.83
CA LEU A 9 13.39 -0.07 -9.22
C LEU A 9 12.42 -0.01 -10.41
N PHE A 10 12.87 -0.49 -11.56
CA PHE A 10 12.04 -0.57 -12.76
C PHE A 10 11.28 -1.89 -12.78
N LEU A 11 9.96 -1.83 -12.91
CA LEU A 11 9.10 -3.00 -13.08
C LEU A 11 8.81 -3.22 -14.57
N PRO A 12 8.69 -4.48 -15.03
CA PRO A 12 8.18 -4.76 -16.36
C PRO A 12 6.76 -4.17 -16.54
N PRO A 13 6.38 -3.76 -17.75
CA PRO A 13 5.02 -3.29 -18.03
C PRO A 13 3.96 -4.29 -17.57
N TYR A 14 2.81 -3.78 -17.09
CA TYR A 14 1.67 -4.59 -16.65
C TYR A 14 1.98 -5.67 -15.62
N SER A 15 2.94 -5.41 -14.71
CA SER A 15 3.31 -6.33 -13.63
C SER A 15 2.84 -5.84 -12.26
N PRO A 16 1.52 -5.73 -12.02
CA PRO A 16 0.99 -5.27 -10.73
C PRO A 16 1.36 -6.23 -9.58
N ASP A 17 1.55 -7.51 -9.87
CA ASP A 17 1.94 -8.53 -8.88
C ASP A 17 3.34 -8.28 -8.29
N LEU A 18 4.18 -7.51 -8.98
CA LEU A 18 5.50 -7.09 -8.49
C LEU A 18 5.45 -5.76 -7.73
N ASN A 19 4.27 -5.17 -7.53
CA ASN A 19 4.14 -3.90 -6.83
C ASN A 19 3.41 -4.10 -5.48
N PRO A 20 4.13 -4.11 -4.35
CA PRO A 20 3.57 -4.47 -3.04
C PRO A 20 2.45 -3.51 -2.59
N ILE A 21 2.42 -2.29 -3.15
CA ILE A 21 1.38 -1.30 -2.83
C ILE A 21 -0.01 -1.73 -3.31
N GLU A 22 -0.11 -2.59 -4.33
CA GLU A 22 -1.40 -3.01 -4.89
C GLU A 22 -2.25 -3.77 -3.86
N MET A 23 -1.62 -4.65 -3.09
CA MET A 23 -2.28 -5.41 -2.00
C MET A 23 -2.74 -4.48 -0.88
N ALA A 24 -1.89 -3.55 -0.46
CA ALA A 24 -2.25 -2.54 0.53
C ALA A 24 -3.44 -1.68 0.04
N PHE A 25 -3.42 -1.22 -1.22
CA PHE A 25 -4.51 -0.43 -1.78
C PHE A 25 -5.80 -1.23 -1.95
N ALA A 26 -5.72 -2.53 -2.23
CA ALA A 26 -6.90 -3.40 -2.26
C ALA A 26 -7.61 -3.42 -0.89
N LYS A 27 -6.86 -3.64 0.20
CA LYS A 27 -7.38 -3.59 1.59
C LYS A 27 -7.93 -2.20 1.93
N LEU A 28 -7.18 -1.14 1.62
CA LEU A 28 -7.60 0.24 1.88
C LEU A 28 -8.94 0.55 1.19
N LYS A 29 -9.06 0.21 -0.10
CA LYS A 29 -10.30 0.41 -0.88
C LYS A 29 -11.46 -0.41 -0.32
N ALA A 30 -11.21 -1.63 0.16
CA ALA A 30 -12.25 -2.46 0.76
C ALA A 30 -12.85 -1.79 2.02
N HIS A 31 -12.00 -1.30 2.93
CA HIS A 31 -12.46 -0.59 4.12
C HIS A 31 -13.14 0.75 3.80
N LEU A 32 -12.61 1.52 2.84
CA LEU A 32 -13.25 2.78 2.42
C LEU A 32 -14.64 2.56 1.83
N ARG A 33 -14.79 1.54 0.97
CA ARG A 33 -16.10 1.17 0.40
C ARG A 33 -17.09 0.77 1.48
N ALA A 34 -16.65 0.02 2.49
CA ALA A 34 -17.48 -0.37 3.63
C ALA A 34 -17.93 0.84 4.48
N LYS A 35 -17.09 1.88 4.63
CA LYS A 35 -17.43 3.10 5.38
C LYS A 35 -18.40 4.03 4.63
N ALA A 36 -18.52 3.93 3.30
CA ALA A 36 -19.47 4.67 2.47
C ALA A 36 -19.49 6.21 2.67
N VAL A 37 -18.34 6.81 3.02
CA VAL A 37 -18.19 8.27 3.27
C VAL A 37 -18.52 9.10 2.03
N ARG A 38 -19.09 10.30 2.23
CA ARG A 38 -19.60 11.15 1.14
C ARG A 38 -19.03 12.56 1.10
N THR A 39 -18.10 12.89 1.99
CA THR A 39 -17.40 14.17 1.99
C THR A 39 -15.88 13.97 1.97
N ILE A 40 -15.15 14.97 1.49
CA ILE A 40 -13.69 14.94 1.43
C ILE A 40 -13.09 14.86 2.84
N ASP A 41 -13.64 15.61 3.79
CA ASP A 41 -13.15 15.59 5.18
C ASP A 41 -13.32 14.21 5.84
N GLN A 42 -14.48 13.58 5.60
CA GLN A 42 -14.72 12.21 6.08
C GLN A 42 -13.82 11.20 5.39
N LEU A 43 -13.51 11.40 4.10
CA LEU A 43 -12.57 10.56 3.36
C LEU A 43 -11.16 10.65 3.97
N TRP A 44 -10.64 11.85 4.22
CA TRP A 44 -9.33 12.03 4.85
C TRP A 44 -9.24 11.36 6.21
N LYS A 45 -10.25 11.57 7.06
CA LYS A 45 -10.31 10.92 8.37
C LYS A 45 -10.37 9.40 8.25
N ALA A 46 -11.22 8.89 7.35
CA ALA A 46 -11.35 7.46 7.13
C ALA A 46 -10.06 6.82 6.62
N VAL A 47 -9.32 7.49 5.73
CA VAL A 47 -8.01 7.03 5.26
C VAL A 47 -7.04 6.94 6.44
N GLY A 48 -6.96 7.97 7.29
CA GLY A 48 -6.12 7.95 8.49
C GLY A 48 -6.46 6.80 9.44
N ASP A 49 -7.75 6.61 9.74
CA ASP A 49 -8.24 5.52 10.58
C ASP A 49 -7.95 4.13 9.98
N ILE A 50 -7.95 3.99 8.65
CA ILE A 50 -7.65 2.72 7.97
C ILE A 50 -6.15 2.46 7.95
N CYS A 51 -5.32 3.50 7.78
CA CYS A 51 -3.86 3.39 7.80
C CYS A 51 -3.36 2.86 9.15
N SER A 52 -4.06 3.14 10.26
CA SER A 52 -3.70 2.59 11.58
C SER A 52 -3.99 1.09 11.73
N LEU A 53 -4.70 0.47 10.78
CA LEU A 53 -4.99 -0.96 10.75
C LEU A 53 -3.86 -1.81 10.13
N TYR A 54 -2.83 -1.17 9.57
CA TYR A 54 -1.69 -1.87 8.98
C TYR A 54 -0.64 -2.11 10.05
N SER A 55 -0.40 -3.38 10.35
CA SER A 55 0.72 -3.77 11.20
C SER A 55 2.03 -3.81 10.39
N GLU A 56 3.16 -3.69 11.07
CA GLU A 56 4.47 -3.86 10.44
C GLU A 56 4.60 -5.23 9.77
N GLN A 57 4.16 -6.30 10.45
CA GLN A 57 4.20 -7.66 9.92
C GLN A 57 3.36 -7.80 8.66
N GLU A 58 2.18 -7.18 8.61
CA GLU A 58 1.34 -7.21 7.42
C GLU A 58 2.00 -6.48 6.24
N CYS A 59 2.61 -5.32 6.49
CA CYS A 59 3.36 -4.60 5.46
C CYS A 59 4.52 -5.46 4.92
N GLN A 60 5.29 -6.12 5.80
CA GLN A 60 6.36 -7.04 5.40
C GLN A 60 5.82 -8.18 4.52
N ASN A 61 4.64 -8.72 4.85
CA ASN A 61 4.01 -9.78 4.06
C ASN A 61 3.66 -9.31 2.64
N TYR A 62 3.29 -8.04 2.41
CA TYR A 62 3.06 -7.52 1.06
C TYR A 62 4.35 -7.47 0.23
N PHE A 63 5.46 -7.03 0.83
CA PHE A 63 6.77 -7.06 0.17
C PHE A 63 7.18 -8.49 -0.19
N LYS A 64 7.03 -9.43 0.75
CA LYS A 64 7.31 -10.85 0.52
C LYS A 64 6.45 -11.42 -0.60
N ALA A 65 5.15 -11.13 -0.62
CA ALA A 65 4.23 -11.59 -1.66
C ALA A 65 4.59 -11.06 -3.05
N ALA A 66 5.13 -9.83 -3.13
CA ALA A 66 5.64 -9.23 -4.37
C ALA A 66 7.08 -9.64 -4.72
N GLY A 67 7.70 -10.56 -3.97
CA GLY A 67 9.03 -11.10 -4.26
C GLY A 67 10.22 -10.35 -3.64
N TYR A 68 9.98 -9.47 -2.66
CA TYR A 68 11.01 -8.65 -2.00
C TYR A 68 11.42 -9.15 -0.61
N ASP A 69 11.48 -10.48 -0.41
CA ASP A 69 11.92 -11.05 0.86
C ASP A 69 13.43 -10.74 1.09
N PRO A 70 13.83 -10.10 2.20
CA PRO A 70 15.24 -10.04 2.56
C PRO A 70 15.69 -11.44 2.98
N HIS A 71 16.45 -12.11 2.10
CA HIS A 71 17.24 -13.27 2.49
C HIS A 71 18.26 -12.92 3.58
#